data_AF-A0A843XUS5-F1
#
_entry.id   AF-A0A843XUS5-F1
#
_cell.length_a   1.000
_cell.length_b   1.000
_cell.length_c   1.000
_cell.angle_alpha   90.00
_cell.angle_beta   90.00
_cell.angle_gamma   90.00
#
_symmetry.space_group_name_H-M   'P 1'
#
loop_
_entity.id
_entity.type
_entity.pdbx_description
1 polymer ?
#
loop_
_entity_poly.entity_id
_entity_poly.type
_entity_poly.pdbx_seq_one_letter_code
_entity_poly.pdbx_strand_id
1 'polypeptide(L)'
;AAILARYKPVINIAFLISDLKKTQKWVADALDYFKSTRHIILYYENLKLIDVQDFLIVPRRKLVSRQVKIHSKPLSEQIENWDDVYNPLNMKVYRSFLNADYQL
;
A
#
# COMPACT_ATOMS: atom_id res chain seq x y z
N ALA A 1 11.74 9.17 -14.76
CA ALA A 1 11.68 8.77 -13.33
C ALA A 1 11.91 9.94 -12.37
N ALA A 2 13.05 10.66 -12.46
CA ALA A 2 13.43 11.67 -11.46
C ALA A 2 12.43 12.84 -11.27
N ILE A 3 11.69 13.23 -12.32
CA ILE A 3 10.67 14.29 -12.21
C ILE A 3 9.49 13.84 -11.34
N LEU A 4 8.97 12.63 -11.57
CA LEU A 4 7.87 12.06 -10.79
C LEU A 4 8.28 11.78 -9.33
N ALA A 5 9.54 11.41 -9.11
CA ALA A 5 10.10 11.19 -7.78
C ALA A 5 10.15 12.46 -6.90
N ARG A 6 10.15 13.66 -7.51
CA ARG A 6 10.23 14.95 -6.80
C ARG A 6 8.86 15.48 -6.38
N TYR A 7 7.78 15.00 -7.00
CA TYR A 7 6.45 15.46 -6.67
C TYR A 7 6.07 15.00 -5.26
N LYS A 8 5.57 15.94 -4.46
CA LYS A 8 5.05 15.68 -3.13
C LYS A 8 3.57 16.09 -3.10
N PRO A 9 2.62 15.15 -2.97
CA PRO A 9 1.22 15.51 -2.85
C PRO A 9 0.93 16.16 -1.49
N VAL A 10 -0.04 17.07 -1.49
CA VAL A 10 -0.76 17.50 -0.29
C VAL A 10 -1.93 16.54 -0.07
N ILE A 11 -2.01 15.93 1.10
CA ILE A 11 -3.09 15.01 1.45
C ILE A 11 -4.22 15.78 2.13
N ASN A 12 -5.45 15.51 1.69
CA ASN A 12 -6.64 16.05 2.34
C ASN A 12 -6.93 15.32 3.66
N ILE A 13 -6.60 15.97 4.77
CA ILE A 13 -6.72 15.41 6.11
C ILE A 13 -8.18 15.17 6.54
N ALA A 14 -9.10 16.01 6.05
CA ALA A 14 -10.51 15.93 6.44
C ALA A 14 -11.15 14.59 6.02
N PHE A 15 -10.69 14.00 4.91
CA PHE A 15 -11.21 12.73 4.40
C PHE A 15 -10.27 11.54 4.63
N LEU A 16 -9.04 11.77 5.09
CA LEU A 16 -8.01 10.72 5.19
C LEU A 16 -8.51 9.46 5.91
N ILE A 17 -9.07 9.61 7.12
CA ILE A 17 -9.54 8.46 7.91
C ILE A 17 -10.79 7.83 7.30
N SER A 18 -11.73 8.63 6.78
CA SER A 18 -12.93 8.08 6.12
C SER A 18 -12.57 7.32 4.85
N ASP A 19 -11.61 7.80 4.08
CA ASP A 19 -11.16 7.17 2.84
C ASP A 19 -10.42 5.86 3.14
N LEU A 20 -9.59 5.82 4.18
CA LEU A 20 -8.95 4.57 4.62
C LEU A 20 -9.97 3.54 5.06
N LYS A 21 -10.97 3.92 5.87
CA LYS A 21 -12.06 3.01 6.28
C LYS A 21 -12.86 2.51 5.07
N LYS A 22 -13.20 3.40 4.15
CA LYS A 22 -13.96 3.09 2.94
C LYS A 22 -13.18 2.12 2.06
N THR A 23 -11.89 2.35 1.88
CA THR A 23 -10.98 1.49 1.11
C THR A 23 -10.89 0.11 1.75
N GLN A 24 -10.69 0.03 3.06
CA GLN A 24 -10.66 -1.25 3.79
C GLN A 24 -11.98 -2.02 3.63
N LYS A 25 -13.11 -1.32 3.74
CA LYS A 25 -14.43 -1.92 3.51
C LYS A 25 -14.58 -2.43 2.08
N TRP A 26 -14.19 -1.65 1.08
CA TRP A 26 -14.23 -2.07 -0.32
C TRP A 26 -13.36 -3.29 -0.60
N VAL A 27 -12.18 -3.36 0.02
CA VAL A 27 -11.32 -4.56 -0.07
C VAL A 27 -12.02 -5.77 0.54
N ALA A 28 -12.60 -5.63 1.74
CA ALA A 28 -13.33 -6.71 2.40
C ALA A 28 -14.56 -7.16 1.58
N ASP A 29 -15.36 -6.21 1.10
CA ASP A 29 -16.55 -6.46 0.29
C ASP A 29 -16.16 -7.16 -1.03
N ALA A 30 -15.09 -6.70 -1.71
CA ALA A 30 -14.60 -7.34 -2.93
C ALA A 30 -14.14 -8.79 -2.67
N LEU A 31 -13.40 -9.02 -1.58
CA LEU A 31 -12.99 -10.38 -1.21
C LEU A 31 -14.19 -11.28 -0.93
N ASP A 32 -15.23 -10.79 -0.24
CA ASP A 32 -16.43 -11.56 0.02
C ASP A 32 -17.24 -11.86 -1.24
N TYR A 33 -17.43 -10.85 -2.11
CA TYR A 33 -18.17 -11.02 -3.36
C TYR A 33 -17.47 -11.98 -4.33
N PHE A 34 -16.15 -11.92 -4.42
CA PHE A 34 -15.38 -12.73 -5.36
C PHE A 34 -14.85 -14.04 -4.78
N LYS A 35 -15.17 -14.39 -3.53
CA LYS A 35 -14.66 -15.61 -2.86
C LYS A 35 -14.95 -16.93 -3.59
N SER A 36 -16.03 -16.99 -4.36
CA SER A 36 -16.41 -18.16 -5.17
C SER A 36 -15.98 -18.06 -6.63
N THR A 37 -15.30 -16.96 -7.01
CA THR A 37 -14.86 -16.74 -8.38
C THR A 37 -13.67 -17.65 -8.68
N ARG A 38 -13.86 -18.58 -9.61
CA ARG A 38 -12.83 -19.58 -9.97
C ARG A 38 -11.56 -18.96 -10.56
N HIS A 39 -11.65 -17.85 -11.27
CA HIS A 39 -10.52 -17.19 -11.92
C HIS A 39 -10.47 -15.71 -11.56
N ILE A 40 -9.44 -15.30 -10.82
CA ILE A 40 -9.23 -13.92 -10.37
C ILE A 40 -7.87 -13.45 -10.90
N ILE A 41 -7.83 -12.28 -11.53
CA ILE A 41 -6.59 -11.62 -11.95
C ILE A 41 -6.37 -10.42 -11.01
N LEU A 42 -5.32 -10.49 -10.19
CA LEU A 42 -4.96 -9.43 -9.27
C LEU A 42 -3.82 -8.59 -9.87
N TYR A 43 -4.07 -7.30 -10.03
CA TYR A 43 -3.03 -6.33 -10.36
C TYR A 43 -2.57 -5.66 -9.08
N TYR A 44 -1.32 -5.86 -8.72
CA TYR A 44 -0.73 -5.35 -7.51
C TYR A 44 0.62 -4.72 -7.79
N GLU A 45 0.87 -3.56 -7.18
CA GLU A 45 2.16 -2.88 -7.31
C GLU A 45 3.16 -3.37 -6.26
N ASN A 46 2.67 -3.67 -5.04
CA ASN A 46 3.50 -4.09 -3.91
C ASN A 46 2.84 -5.25 -3.18
N LEU A 47 3.36 -6.47 -3.36
CA LEU A 47 2.98 -7.62 -2.54
C LEU A 47 4.21 -8.21 -1.86
N LYS A 48 3.94 -8.83 -0.70
CA LYS A 48 4.85 -9.79 -0.10
C LYS A 48 4.88 -11.02 -1.00
N LEU A 49 5.89 -11.08 -1.87
CA LEU A 49 6.02 -12.13 -2.89
C LEU A 49 6.09 -13.54 -2.28
N ILE A 50 6.48 -13.69 -1.01
CA ILE A 50 6.46 -14.96 -0.29
C ILE A 50 5.01 -15.40 -0.04
N ASP A 51 4.17 -14.53 0.53
CA ASP A 51 2.77 -14.82 0.83
C ASP A 51 1.98 -15.18 -0.44
N VAL A 52 2.32 -14.54 -1.57
CA VAL A 52 1.73 -14.85 -2.89
C VAL A 52 2.15 -16.23 -3.38
N GLN A 53 3.43 -16.59 -3.21
CA GLN A 53 3.92 -17.90 -3.61
C GLN A 53 3.28 -19.01 -2.78
N ASP A 54 3.06 -18.77 -1.48
CA ASP A 54 2.35 -19.68 -0.59
C ASP A 54 0.88 -19.83 -0.99
N PHE A 55 0.20 -18.72 -1.28
CA PHE A 55 -1.19 -18.72 -1.74
C PHE A 55 -1.38 -19.49 -3.05
N LEU A 56 -0.47 -19.33 -4.01
CA LEU A 56 -0.51 -20.00 -5.30
C LEU A 56 0.04 -21.44 -5.25
N ILE A 57 0.58 -21.88 -4.11
CA ILE A 57 1.19 -23.21 -3.94
C ILE A 57 2.31 -23.43 -4.97
N VAL A 58 3.16 -22.41 -5.16
CA VAL A 58 4.34 -22.50 -6.03
C VAL A 58 5.62 -22.51 -5.19
N PRO A 59 6.73 -23.12 -5.67
CA PRO A 59 7.96 -23.17 -4.90
C PRO A 59 8.47 -21.77 -4.55
N ARG A 60 8.75 -21.55 -3.25
CA ARG A 60 9.33 -20.29 -2.76
C ARG A 60 10.66 -20.02 -3.43
N ARG A 61 10.79 -18.87 -4.07
CA ARG A 61 11.99 -18.36 -4.72
C ARG A 61 12.15 -16.87 -4.43
N LYS A 62 13.39 -16.39 -4.48
CA LYS A 62 13.68 -14.97 -4.45
C LYS A 62 13.21 -14.35 -5.77
N LEU A 63 12.09 -13.65 -5.72
CA LEU A 63 11.57 -12.88 -6.84
C LEU A 63 12.07 -11.44 -6.73
N VAL A 64 12.50 -10.86 -7.85
CA VAL A 64 12.94 -9.47 -7.94
C VAL A 64 12.12 -8.76 -9.02
N SER A 65 11.60 -7.58 -8.70
CA SER A 65 10.89 -6.77 -9.67
C SER A 65 11.89 -6.11 -10.62
N ARG A 66 11.54 -6.05 -11.92
CA ARG A 66 12.26 -5.23 -12.91
C ARG A 66 11.73 -3.79 -12.95
N GLN A 67 10.66 -3.49 -12.22
CA GLN A 67 10.11 -2.14 -12.16
C GLN A 67 11.09 -1.20 -11.45
N VAL A 68 11.26 -0.01 -12.02
CA VAL A 68 12.08 1.03 -11.41
C VAL A 68 11.22 1.73 -10.36
N LYS A 69 11.49 1.49 -9.08
CA LYS A 69 10.85 2.23 -7.99
C LYS A 69 11.28 3.69 -8.07
N ILE A 70 10.31 4.59 -8.24
CA ILE A 70 10.57 6.03 -8.32
C ILE A 70 10.49 6.74 -6.97
N HIS A 71 9.94 6.08 -5.95
CA HIS A 71 9.79 6.58 -4.58
C HIS A 71 10.71 5.82 -3.62
N SER A 72 11.92 6.34 -3.40
CA SER A 72 12.96 5.70 -2.56
C SER A 72 13.12 6.31 -1.17
N LYS A 73 12.56 7.49 -0.95
CA LYS A 73 12.63 8.24 0.32
C LYS A 73 11.60 7.72 1.36
N PRO A 74 11.74 8.00 2.65
CA PRO A 74 10.68 7.73 3.62
C PRO A 74 9.41 8.52 3.29
N LEU A 75 8.25 8.03 3.75
CA LEU A 75 6.95 8.65 3.46
C LEU A 75 6.88 10.12 3.93
N SER A 76 7.54 10.43 5.05
CA SER A 76 7.68 11.79 5.59
C SER A 76 8.36 12.78 4.64
N GLU A 77 9.26 12.29 3.78
CA GLU A 77 9.91 13.12 2.77
C GLU A 77 9.13 13.19 1.46
N GLN A 78 8.11 12.35 1.29
CA GLN A 78 7.33 12.22 0.06
C GLN A 78 6.01 12.97 0.10
N ILE A 79 5.54 13.38 1.27
CA ILE A 79 4.27 14.12 1.45
C ILE A 79 4.59 15.56 1.85
N GLU A 80 3.88 16.53 1.25
CA GLU A 80 4.14 17.94 1.50
C GLU A 80 3.69 18.38 2.91
N ASN A 81 2.49 17.96 3.33
CA ASN A 81 1.92 18.26 4.65
C ASN A 81 2.05 17.07 5.63
N TRP A 82 3.26 16.52 5.75
CA TRP A 82 3.48 15.29 6.52
C TRP A 82 3.04 15.39 7.99
N ASP A 83 3.31 16.51 8.67
CA ASP A 83 2.97 16.66 10.09
C ASP A 83 1.46 16.58 10.33
N ASP A 84 0.67 17.11 9.40
CA ASP A 84 -0.80 17.04 9.44
C ASP A 84 -1.31 15.62 9.20
N VAL A 85 -0.60 14.84 8.36
CA VAL A 85 -0.92 13.44 8.04
C VAL A 85 -0.51 12.51 9.18
N TYR A 86 0.60 12.80 9.84
CA TYR A 86 1.17 11.96 10.89
C TYR A 86 0.20 11.80 12.06
N ASN A 87 -0.43 12.90 12.50
CA ASN A 87 -1.29 12.89 13.69
C ASN A 87 -2.51 11.95 13.57
N PRO A 88 -3.33 12.01 12.50
CA PRO A 88 -4.41 11.06 12.27
C PRO A 88 -3.96 9.61 12.12
N LEU A 89 -2.81 9.38 11.47
CA LEU A 89 -2.28 8.03 11.25
C LEU A 89 -1.64 7.42 12.51
N ASN A 90 -1.12 8.24 13.41
CA ASN A 90 -0.50 7.79 14.66
C ASN A 90 -1.53 7.22 15.67
N MET A 91 -2.82 7.27 15.34
CA MET A 91 -3.85 6.52 16.05
C MET A 91 -3.60 5.00 15.95
N LYS A 92 -3.95 4.24 17.01
CA LYS A 92 -3.64 2.80 17.13
C LYS A 92 -4.00 1.96 15.88
N VAL A 93 -5.07 2.29 15.17
CA VAL A 93 -5.60 1.48 14.04
C VAL A 93 -4.81 1.69 12.75
N TYR A 94 -4.23 2.87 12.52
CA TYR A 94 -3.55 3.22 11.27
C TYR A 94 -2.04 3.40 11.42
N ARG A 95 -1.52 3.20 12.64
CA ARG A 95 -0.09 3.34 12.93
C ARG A 95 0.80 2.44 12.08
N SER A 96 0.29 1.31 11.60
CA SER A 96 1.00 0.43 10.68
C SER A 96 1.38 1.12 9.37
N PHE A 97 0.63 2.11 8.91
CA PHE A 97 0.95 2.90 7.71
C PHE A 97 2.15 3.83 7.90
N LEU A 98 2.44 4.25 9.14
CA LEU A 98 3.61 5.08 9.45
C LEU A 98 4.91 4.27 9.43
N ASN A 99 4.80 3.00 9.83
CA ASN A 99 5.92 2.05 9.87
C ASN A 99 5.93 1.11 8.66
N ALA A 100 5.08 1.38 7.65
CA ALA A 100 5.18 0.76 6.35
C ALA A 100 6.40 1.33 5.61
N ASP A 101 7.54 1.33 6.28
CA ASP A 101 8.80 1.22 5.59
C ASP A 101 8.67 -0.01 4.71
N TYR A 102 9.00 0.19 3.45
CA TYR A 102 9.24 -0.84 2.46
C TYR A 102 10.41 -1.73 2.91
N GLN A 103 10.27 -2.42 4.04
CA GLN A 103 11.18 -3.41 4.55
C GLN A 103 11.01 -4.64 3.64
N LEU A 104 11.83 -4.65 2.59
CA LEU A 104 12.09 -5.81 1.73
C LEU A 104 12.66 -6.97 2.56
#